data_AF-A0A7S2EFB8-F1
#
_entry.id   AF-A0A7S2EFB8-F1
#
_cell.length_a   1.000
_cell.length_b   1.000
_cell.length_c   1.000
_cell.angle_alpha   90.00
_cell.angle_beta   90.00
_cell.angle_gamma   90.00
#
_symmetry.space_group_name_H-M   'P 1'
#
loop_
_entity.id
_entity.type
_entity.pdbx_description
1 polymer ?
#
loop_
_entity_poly.entity_id
_entity_poly.type
_entity_poly.pdbx_seq_one_letter_code
_entity_poly.pdbx_strand_id
1 'polypeptide(L)'
;RGRTDRYAAARDLYGEGGPIAGADDAEALAEIPSYNEIMLRHRRETVPRWRSDGARDVTARDVTEATGTVYGSLRLLLRVKSLVSEYAWDDVRTALDSPPLNSDLEAAASTLRSATTILSSESRHEIGFHWGSCAWRRCGAVADVQEALAELRTRGTGLYEPYECLFVLDVAERGLRDVLAAVPGKLHP
;
A
#
# COMPACT_ATOMS: atom_id res chain seq x y z
N ARG A 1 -5.86 -7.73 -23.00
CA ARG A 1 -7.22 -8.29 -22.91
C ARG A 1 -8.06 -7.23 -22.25
N GLY A 2 -8.96 -6.62 -23.03
CA GLY A 2 -9.70 -5.43 -22.63
C GLY A 2 -10.80 -5.77 -21.63
N ARG A 3 -11.37 -4.73 -20.99
CA ARG A 3 -12.51 -4.84 -20.05
C ARG A 3 -13.69 -5.62 -20.63
N THR A 4 -13.92 -5.51 -21.94
CA THR A 4 -14.95 -6.24 -22.70
C THR A 4 -14.73 -7.75 -22.79
N ASP A 5 -13.48 -8.26 -22.70
CA ASP A 5 -13.20 -9.69 -22.79
C ASP A 5 -13.60 -10.47 -21.53
N ARG A 6 -13.69 -9.80 -20.37
CA ARG A 6 -13.99 -10.45 -19.07
C ARG A 6 -15.45 -10.83 -18.94
N TYR A 7 -16.35 -10.02 -19.50
CA TYR A 7 -17.77 -10.28 -19.52
C TYR A 7 -18.08 -11.55 -20.33
N ALA A 8 -17.48 -11.68 -21.51
CA ALA A 8 -17.63 -12.87 -22.35
C ALA A 8 -17.14 -14.13 -21.62
N ALA A 9 -15.98 -14.06 -20.96
CA ALA A 9 -15.41 -15.19 -20.23
C ALA A 9 -16.22 -15.60 -18.98
N ALA A 10 -16.77 -14.65 -18.22
CA ALA A 10 -17.62 -14.95 -17.07
C ALA A 10 -18.97 -15.54 -17.48
N ARG A 11 -19.56 -15.05 -18.57
CA ARG A 11 -20.82 -15.56 -19.13
C ARG A 11 -20.69 -16.98 -19.67
N ASP A 12 -19.55 -17.30 -20.29
CA ASP A 12 -19.22 -18.66 -20.74
C ASP A 12 -18.99 -19.64 -19.57
N LEU A 13 -18.48 -19.16 -18.43
CA LEU A 13 -18.17 -19.98 -17.25
C LEU A 13 -19.40 -20.31 -16.39
N TYR A 14 -20.36 -19.39 -16.28
CA TYR A 14 -21.49 -19.53 -15.35
C TYR A 14 -22.87 -19.66 -16.02
N GLY A 15 -22.96 -19.50 -17.34
CA GLY A 15 -24.23 -19.54 -18.07
C GLY A 15 -25.17 -18.37 -17.76
N GLU A 16 -26.29 -18.24 -18.50
CA GLU A 16 -27.26 -17.14 -18.35
C GLU A 16 -28.07 -17.16 -17.03
N GLY A 17 -27.71 -18.01 -16.07
CA GLY A 17 -28.40 -18.16 -14.78
C GLY A 17 -27.47 -18.41 -13.58
N GLY A 18 -26.17 -18.09 -13.72
CA GLY A 18 -25.21 -18.15 -12.61
C GLY A 18 -25.53 -17.14 -11.49
N PRO A 19 -24.88 -17.26 -10.31
CA PRO A 19 -25.22 -16.53 -9.09
C PRO A 19 -24.97 -15.01 -9.14
N ILE A 20 -24.65 -14.46 -10.31
CA ILE A 20 -24.51 -13.02 -10.54
C ILE A 20 -25.91 -12.49 -10.87
N ALA A 21 -26.63 -12.08 -9.83
CA ALA A 21 -28.02 -11.68 -9.90
C ALA A 21 -28.16 -10.31 -10.59
N GLY A 22 -28.33 -10.30 -11.91
CA GLY A 22 -28.75 -9.12 -12.66
C GLY A 22 -27.60 -8.34 -13.32
N ALA A 23 -27.97 -7.54 -14.33
CA ALA A 23 -27.04 -6.75 -15.13
C ALA A 23 -26.26 -5.73 -14.29
N ASP A 24 -26.87 -5.20 -13.23
CA ASP A 24 -26.28 -4.22 -12.32
C ASP A 24 -25.11 -4.82 -11.50
N ASP A 25 -25.22 -6.08 -11.04
CA ASP A 25 -24.15 -6.78 -10.32
C ASP A 25 -22.95 -7.11 -11.24
N ALA A 26 -23.22 -7.36 -12.53
CA ALA A 26 -22.19 -7.62 -13.53
C ALA A 26 -21.45 -6.33 -13.95
N GLU A 27 -22.15 -5.20 -14.01
CA GLU A 27 -21.54 -3.88 -14.22
C GLU A 27 -20.65 -3.49 -13.04
N ALA A 28 -21.11 -3.70 -11.81
CA ALA A 28 -20.32 -3.46 -10.60
C ALA A 28 -19.05 -4.33 -10.52
N LEU A 29 -19.12 -5.61 -10.93
CA LEU A 29 -17.95 -6.49 -11.01
C LEU A 29 -16.98 -6.09 -12.14
N ALA A 30 -17.47 -5.48 -13.22
CA ALA A 30 -16.63 -5.00 -14.32
C ALA A 30 -15.81 -3.75 -13.95
N GLU A 31 -16.25 -3.00 -12.93
CA GLU A 31 -15.51 -1.87 -12.38
C GLU A 31 -14.34 -2.27 -11.48
N ILE A 32 -14.32 -3.52 -10.97
CA ILE A 32 -13.23 -3.99 -10.12
C ILE A 32 -11.97 -4.18 -10.99
N PRO A 33 -10.91 -3.37 -10.80
CA PRO A 33 -9.71 -3.49 -11.59
C PRO A 33 -9.03 -4.83 -11.29
N SER A 34 -8.58 -5.53 -12.33
CA SER A 34 -7.79 -6.74 -12.10
C SER A 34 -6.49 -6.39 -11.39
N TYR A 35 -5.94 -7.38 -10.70
CA TYR A 35 -4.58 -7.29 -10.16
C TYR A 35 -3.58 -6.75 -11.18
N ASN A 36 -3.66 -7.15 -12.45
CA ASN A 36 -2.77 -6.64 -13.49
C ASN A 36 -2.97 -5.17 -13.84
N GLU A 37 -4.19 -4.63 -13.72
CA GLU A 37 -4.47 -3.20 -13.93
C GLU A 37 -3.99 -2.38 -12.74
N ILE A 38 -4.25 -2.86 -11.51
CA ILE A 38 -3.72 -2.26 -10.27
C ILE A 38 -2.18 -2.21 -10.33
N MET A 39 -1.56 -3.31 -10.76
CA MET A 39 -0.10 -3.44 -10.85
C MET A 39 0.52 -2.76 -12.07
N LEU A 40 -0.26 -2.20 -12.99
CA LEU A 40 0.27 -1.63 -14.24
C LEU A 40 1.13 -0.39 -13.97
N ARG A 41 0.61 0.55 -13.18
CA ARG A 41 1.34 1.75 -12.75
C ARG A 41 2.62 1.37 -12.03
N HIS A 42 2.51 0.44 -11.07
CA HIS A 42 3.65 -0.05 -10.30
C HIS A 42 4.77 -0.61 -11.19
N ARG A 43 4.44 -1.47 -12.16
CA ARG A 43 5.42 -2.08 -13.06
C ARG A 43 6.01 -1.09 -14.07
N ARG A 44 5.25 -0.07 -14.50
CA ARG A 44 5.66 0.87 -15.55
C ARG A 44 6.37 2.12 -15.03
N GLU A 45 6.05 2.56 -13.82
CA GLU A 45 6.54 3.82 -13.28
C GLU A 45 7.43 3.57 -12.06
N THR A 46 6.89 2.89 -11.05
CA THR A 46 7.55 2.69 -9.76
C THR A 46 8.78 1.78 -9.88
N VAL A 47 8.67 0.61 -10.53
CA VAL A 47 9.80 -0.33 -10.70
C VAL A 47 10.95 0.27 -11.53
N PRO A 48 10.70 0.91 -12.69
CA PRO A 48 11.75 1.57 -13.45
C PRO A 48 12.43 2.68 -12.66
N ARG A 49 11.67 3.54 -11.96
CA ARG A 49 12.22 4.61 -11.12
C ARG A 49 13.25 4.06 -10.13
N TRP A 50 12.93 2.97 -9.44
CA TRP A 50 13.87 2.34 -8.51
C TRP A 50 15.12 1.74 -9.16
N ARG A 51 15.00 1.23 -10.39
CA ARG A 51 16.16 0.70 -11.13
C ARG A 51 17.04 1.82 -11.67
N SER A 52 16.45 2.97 -11.98
CA SER A 52 17.15 4.17 -12.47
C SER A 52 17.70 5.06 -11.36
N ASP A 53 17.15 5.01 -10.15
CA ASP A 53 17.56 5.82 -8.99
C ASP A 53 18.92 5.42 -8.39
N GLY A 54 19.67 4.53 -9.05
CA GLY A 54 21.05 4.17 -8.70
C GLY A 54 22.08 5.31 -8.85
N ALA A 55 21.66 6.58 -8.90
CA ALA A 55 22.53 7.73 -9.17
C ALA A 55 22.30 8.96 -8.27
N ARG A 56 21.31 8.97 -7.35
CA ARG A 56 21.18 10.08 -6.41
C ARG A 56 21.90 9.74 -5.10
N ASP A 57 22.93 10.51 -4.77
CA ASP A 57 23.58 10.44 -3.45
C ASP A 57 22.56 10.85 -2.37
N VAL A 58 21.98 9.85 -1.71
CA VAL A 58 21.08 10.06 -0.57
C VAL A 58 21.93 10.47 0.62
N THR A 59 21.64 11.63 1.19
CA THR A 59 22.36 12.19 2.34
C THR A 59 21.72 11.76 3.66
N ALA A 60 22.43 11.95 4.78
CA ALA A 60 21.87 11.71 6.12
C ALA A 60 20.64 12.59 6.40
N ARG A 61 20.60 13.79 5.81
CA ARG A 61 19.44 14.68 5.90
C ARG A 61 18.23 14.09 5.18
N ASP A 62 18.41 13.58 3.95
CA ASP A 62 17.33 12.94 3.20
C ASP A 62 16.76 11.73 3.97
N VAL A 63 17.63 10.93 4.60
CA VAL A 63 17.20 9.81 5.46
C VAL A 63 16.41 10.30 6.68
N THR A 64 16.86 11.38 7.33
CA THR A 64 16.18 11.95 8.50
C THR A 64 14.80 12.49 8.12
N GLU A 65 14.70 13.25 7.01
CA GLU A 65 13.44 13.77 6.49
C GLU A 65 12.48 12.64 6.10
N ALA A 66 12.97 11.62 5.38
CA ALA A 66 12.17 10.45 5.02
C ALA A 66 11.68 9.68 6.26
N THR A 67 12.53 9.52 7.28
CA THR A 67 12.16 8.89 8.56
C THR A 67 11.09 9.71 9.27
N GLY A 68 11.19 11.04 9.25
CA GLY A 68 10.16 11.94 9.76
C GLY A 68 8.82 11.77 9.04
N THR A 69 8.83 11.60 7.72
CA THR A 69 7.63 11.25 6.95
C THR A 69 7.01 9.94 7.43
N VAL A 70 7.81 8.89 7.63
CA VAL A 70 7.32 7.59 8.15
C VAL A 70 6.69 7.74 9.54
N TYR A 71 7.28 8.54 10.44
CA TYR A 71 6.67 8.87 11.74
C TYR A 71 5.33 9.61 11.57
N GLY A 72 5.25 10.57 10.64
CA GLY A 72 4.02 11.28 10.29
C GLY A 72 2.93 10.32 9.79
N SER A 73 3.27 9.42 8.88
CA SER A 73 2.39 8.36 8.39
C SER A 73 1.89 7.46 9.52
N LEU A 74 2.77 7.05 10.44
CA LEU A 74 2.40 6.21 11.59
C LEU A 74 1.43 6.94 12.52
N ARG A 75 1.67 8.23 12.82
CA ARG A 75 0.75 9.03 13.63
C ARG A 75 -0.62 9.16 12.97
N LEU A 76 -0.67 9.38 11.66
CA LEU A 76 -1.93 9.44 10.93
C LEU A 76 -2.63 8.08 10.94
N LEU A 77 -1.90 6.98 10.76
CA LEU A 77 -2.46 5.62 10.85
C LEU A 77 -3.11 5.35 12.21
N LEU A 78 -2.45 5.74 13.30
CA LEU A 78 -3.01 5.62 14.65
C LEU A 78 -4.29 6.47 14.82
N ARG A 79 -4.37 7.63 14.17
CA ARG A 79 -5.61 8.42 14.11
C ARG A 79 -6.70 7.70 13.32
N VAL A 80 -6.37 7.08 12.19
CA VAL A 80 -7.31 6.27 11.40
C VAL A 80 -7.89 5.13 12.23
N LYS A 81 -7.08 4.45 13.06
CA LYS A 81 -7.58 3.41 13.99
C LYS A 81 -8.63 3.94 14.98
N SER A 82 -8.44 5.15 15.51
CA SER A 82 -9.45 5.83 16.34
C SER A 82 -10.74 6.07 15.57
N LEU A 83 -10.63 6.64 14.35
CA LEU A 83 -11.77 6.95 13.50
C LEU A 83 -12.58 5.70 13.12
N VAL A 84 -11.89 4.59 12.82
CA VAL A 84 -12.52 3.29 12.58
C VAL A 84 -13.31 2.82 13.80
N SER A 85 -12.74 2.95 15.00
CA SER A 85 -13.41 2.58 16.24
C SER A 85 -14.66 3.45 16.53
N GLU A 86 -14.67 4.65 15.99
CA GLU A 86 -15.77 5.63 16.10
C GLU A 86 -16.78 5.53 14.93
N TYR A 87 -16.62 4.58 14.00
CA TYR A 87 -17.42 4.45 12.77
C TYR A 87 -17.42 5.72 11.88
N ALA A 88 -16.37 6.54 11.97
CA ALA A 88 -16.24 7.80 11.23
C ALA A 88 -15.73 7.58 9.79
N TRP A 89 -16.50 6.85 8.97
CA TRP A 89 -16.05 6.33 7.67
C TRP A 89 -15.63 7.39 6.63
N ASP A 90 -16.26 8.56 6.64
CA ASP A 90 -15.89 9.66 5.74
C ASP A 90 -14.50 10.22 6.09
N ASP A 91 -14.22 10.36 7.38
CA ASP A 91 -12.92 10.80 7.87
C ASP A 91 -11.85 9.72 7.64
N VAL A 92 -12.21 8.43 7.79
CA VAL A 92 -11.33 7.31 7.44
C VAL A 92 -10.93 7.37 5.97
N ARG A 93 -11.89 7.53 5.04
CA ARG A 93 -11.62 7.66 3.60
C ARG A 93 -10.69 8.84 3.30
N THR A 94 -11.04 10.00 3.86
CA THR A 94 -10.25 11.24 3.68
C THR A 94 -8.82 11.07 4.18
N ALA A 95 -8.63 10.43 5.33
CA ALA A 95 -7.32 10.17 5.90
C ALA A 95 -6.53 9.14 5.08
N LEU A 96 -7.17 8.06 4.62
CA LEU A 96 -6.53 7.04 3.79
C LEU A 96 -6.07 7.60 2.44
N ASP A 97 -6.80 8.54 1.84
CA ASP A 97 -6.45 9.16 0.55
C ASP A 97 -5.45 10.32 0.68
N SER A 98 -5.13 10.73 1.90
CA SER A 98 -4.19 11.82 2.14
C SER A 98 -2.74 11.47 1.76
N PRO A 99 -1.93 12.47 1.37
CA PRO A 99 -0.53 12.26 0.96
C PRO A 99 0.34 11.47 1.95
N PRO A 100 0.25 11.67 3.29
CA PRO A 100 1.08 10.96 4.25
C PRO A 100 0.91 9.44 4.24
N LEU A 101 -0.26 8.90 3.89
CA LEU A 101 -0.48 7.45 3.78
C LEU A 101 -0.37 6.93 2.34
N ASN A 102 -0.02 7.80 1.39
CA ASN A 102 0.02 7.48 -0.02
C ASN A 102 1.36 7.93 -0.64
N SER A 103 1.38 9.04 -1.36
CA SER A 103 2.53 9.52 -2.14
C SER A 103 3.77 9.78 -1.29
N ASP A 104 3.59 10.32 -0.09
CA ASP A 104 4.72 10.76 0.74
C ASP A 104 5.42 9.55 1.37
N LEU A 105 4.62 8.56 1.79
CA LEU A 105 5.14 7.29 2.31
C LEU A 105 5.88 6.50 1.22
N GLU A 106 5.35 6.46 -0.02
CA GLU A 106 6.03 5.83 -1.15
C GLU A 106 7.37 6.53 -1.47
N ALA A 107 7.37 7.86 -1.46
CA ALA A 107 8.58 8.66 -1.69
C ALA A 107 9.62 8.45 -0.57
N ALA A 108 9.19 8.49 0.69
CA ALA A 108 10.06 8.26 1.85
C ALA A 108 10.68 6.85 1.81
N ALA A 109 9.87 5.82 1.57
CA ALA A 109 10.35 4.45 1.42
C ALA A 109 11.36 4.31 0.27
N SER A 110 11.11 4.97 -0.85
CA SER A 110 12.03 4.98 -2.00
C SER A 110 13.37 5.63 -1.62
N THR A 111 13.35 6.77 -0.93
CA THR A 111 14.56 7.45 -0.42
C THR A 111 15.36 6.56 0.53
N LEU A 112 14.70 5.95 1.52
CA LEU A 112 15.36 5.07 2.49
C LEU A 112 15.98 3.85 1.81
N ARG A 113 15.28 3.24 0.85
CA ARG A 113 15.80 2.11 0.09
C ARG A 113 17.03 2.48 -0.76
N SER A 114 17.08 3.70 -1.28
CA SER A 114 18.19 4.20 -2.10
C SER A 114 19.39 4.67 -1.26
N ALA A 115 19.28 4.69 0.07
CA ALA A 115 20.35 5.11 1.00
C ALA A 115 21.46 4.06 1.14
N THR A 116 22.10 3.68 0.03
CA THR A 116 23.01 2.53 -0.04
C THR A 116 24.30 2.71 0.75
N THR A 117 24.72 3.96 0.96
CA THR A 117 25.91 4.37 1.72
C THR A 117 25.65 4.57 3.22
N ILE A 118 24.38 4.62 3.64
CA ILE A 118 23.98 4.94 5.02
C ILE A 118 23.33 3.75 5.70
N LEU A 119 22.40 3.08 5.02
CA LEU A 119 21.70 1.90 5.54
C LEU A 119 22.38 0.63 5.05
N SER A 120 22.39 -0.43 5.88
CA SER A 120 22.91 -1.73 5.46
C SER A 120 22.03 -2.36 4.37
N SER A 121 22.55 -3.34 3.64
CA SER A 121 21.74 -4.08 2.66
C SER A 121 20.56 -4.81 3.33
N GLU A 122 20.74 -5.27 4.57
CA GLU A 122 19.71 -5.93 5.37
C GLU A 122 18.61 -4.94 5.76
N SER A 123 18.96 -3.78 6.32
CA SER A 123 17.99 -2.72 6.65
C SER A 123 17.17 -2.30 5.42
N ARG A 124 17.83 -2.15 4.26
CA ARG A 124 17.13 -1.78 3.02
C ARG A 124 16.23 -2.91 2.50
N HIS A 125 16.60 -4.17 2.76
CA HIS A 125 15.76 -5.32 2.43
C HIS A 125 14.54 -5.41 3.36
N GLU A 126 14.73 -5.17 4.66
CA GLU A 126 13.67 -5.15 5.67
C GLU A 126 12.64 -4.06 5.37
N ILE A 127 13.11 -2.84 5.05
CA ILE A 127 12.24 -1.76 4.56
C ILE A 127 11.49 -2.27 3.34
N GLY A 128 12.25 -2.74 2.34
CA GLY A 128 11.82 -3.42 1.13
C GLY A 128 10.68 -2.73 0.35
N PHE A 129 10.46 -3.19 -0.88
CA PHE A 129 9.29 -2.80 -1.68
C PHE A 129 9.25 -3.69 -2.95
N HIS A 130 8.88 -4.95 -2.80
CA HIS A 130 8.63 -5.85 -3.95
C HIS A 130 7.15 -6.07 -4.13
N TRP A 131 6.41 -4.99 -4.46
CA TRP A 131 4.99 -5.11 -4.75
C TRP A 131 4.84 -5.94 -6.04
N GLY A 132 4.23 -7.13 -5.90
CA GLY A 132 4.06 -8.06 -7.02
C GLY A 132 4.60 -9.49 -6.83
N SER A 133 5.30 -9.81 -5.74
CA SER A 133 5.97 -11.13 -5.63
C SER A 133 5.68 -11.98 -4.38
N CYS A 134 4.91 -11.53 -3.40
CA CYS A 134 4.68 -12.38 -2.23
C CYS A 134 3.41 -12.01 -1.45
N ALA A 135 2.59 -13.03 -1.25
CA ALA A 135 1.85 -13.18 -0.02
C ALA A 135 2.88 -13.33 1.14
N TRP A 136 3.12 -12.24 1.87
CA TRP A 136 3.68 -12.16 3.23
C TRP A 136 5.20 -12.45 3.41
N ARG A 137 5.86 -11.56 4.19
CA ARG A 137 7.23 -11.58 4.76
C ARG A 137 8.48 -11.44 3.89
N ARG A 138 8.45 -11.66 2.57
CA ARG A 138 9.66 -11.47 1.71
C ARG A 138 9.66 -10.21 0.85
N CYS A 139 8.58 -9.43 0.93
CA CYS A 139 8.35 -8.27 0.08
C CYS A 139 8.80 -6.94 0.71
N GLY A 140 9.11 -6.95 2.01
CA GLY A 140 9.49 -5.80 2.81
C GLY A 140 8.33 -5.18 3.57
N ALA A 141 8.65 -4.50 4.67
CA ALA A 141 7.70 -3.87 5.56
C ALA A 141 6.78 -2.85 4.85
N VAL A 142 7.28 -2.09 3.88
CA VAL A 142 6.45 -1.11 3.16
C VAL A 142 5.44 -1.79 2.22
N ALA A 143 5.75 -2.97 1.70
CA ALA A 143 4.80 -3.72 0.88
C ALA A 143 3.58 -4.17 1.71
N ASP A 144 3.82 -4.68 2.93
CA ASP A 144 2.76 -5.03 3.88
C ASP A 144 1.87 -3.79 4.18
N VAL A 145 2.48 -2.61 4.37
CA VAL A 145 1.73 -1.35 4.59
C VAL A 145 0.86 -1.00 3.40
N GLN A 146 1.41 -0.99 2.19
CA GLN A 146 0.69 -0.54 1.00
C GLN A 146 -0.45 -1.51 0.62
N GLU A 147 -0.25 -2.81 0.79
CA GLU A 147 -1.31 -3.80 0.57
C GLU A 147 -2.43 -3.64 1.59
N ALA A 148 -2.10 -3.49 2.88
CA ALA A 148 -3.10 -3.23 3.91
C ALA A 148 -3.90 -1.94 3.64
N LEU A 149 -3.22 -0.86 3.28
CA LEU A 149 -3.89 0.41 2.94
C LEU A 149 -4.72 0.30 1.66
N ALA A 150 -4.27 -0.46 0.66
CA ALA A 150 -5.03 -0.70 -0.57
C ALA A 150 -6.30 -1.53 -0.30
N GLU A 151 -6.24 -2.56 0.54
CA GLU A 151 -7.41 -3.35 0.95
C GLU A 151 -8.44 -2.45 1.64
N LEU A 152 -8.00 -1.58 2.56
CA LEU A 152 -8.89 -0.65 3.25
C LEU A 152 -9.54 0.39 2.33
N ARG A 153 -8.77 0.94 1.37
CA ARG A 153 -9.29 1.91 0.39
C ARG A 153 -10.30 1.29 -0.58
N THR A 154 -10.05 0.05 -1.01
CA THR A 154 -10.87 -0.59 -2.05
C THR A 154 -12.06 -1.35 -1.48
N ARG A 155 -11.93 -1.91 -0.27
CA ARG A 155 -12.93 -2.79 0.34
C ARG A 155 -13.32 -2.38 1.75
N GLY A 156 -12.40 -1.83 2.54
CA GLY A 156 -12.65 -1.58 3.96
C GLY A 156 -13.81 -0.63 4.26
N THR A 157 -13.93 0.47 3.50
CA THR A 157 -14.95 1.50 3.81
C THR A 157 -16.32 1.10 3.29
N GLY A 158 -17.11 0.43 4.12
CA GLY A 158 -18.51 0.06 3.85
C GLY A 158 -18.76 -1.45 3.73
N LEU A 159 -17.72 -2.28 3.64
CA LEU A 159 -17.85 -3.75 3.63
C LEU A 159 -17.40 -4.39 4.96
N TYR A 160 -16.39 -3.81 5.62
CA TYR A 160 -15.80 -4.37 6.82
C TYR A 160 -16.39 -3.77 8.09
N GLU A 161 -16.53 -4.60 9.11
CA GLU A 161 -16.74 -4.15 10.47
C GLU A 161 -15.47 -3.48 11.02
N PRO A 162 -15.57 -2.59 12.03
CA PRO A 162 -14.40 -1.91 12.58
C PRO A 162 -13.28 -2.84 13.02
N TYR A 163 -13.59 -4.01 13.59
CA TYR A 163 -12.56 -4.94 14.06
C TYR A 163 -11.74 -5.55 12.90
N GLU A 164 -12.35 -5.75 11.73
CA GLU A 164 -11.67 -6.23 10.53
C GLU A 164 -10.78 -5.13 9.96
N CYS A 165 -11.30 -3.89 9.92
CA CYS A 165 -10.50 -2.72 9.55
C CYS A 165 -9.29 -2.53 10.49
N LEU A 166 -9.48 -2.69 11.80
CA LEU A 166 -8.40 -2.60 12.80
C LEU A 166 -7.34 -3.69 12.58
N PHE A 167 -7.74 -4.92 12.26
CA PHE A 167 -6.80 -5.98 11.93
C PHE A 167 -5.92 -5.62 10.72
N VAL A 168 -6.51 -5.05 9.66
CA VAL A 168 -5.74 -4.61 8.49
C VAL A 168 -4.83 -3.44 8.85
N LEU A 169 -5.31 -2.49 9.65
CA LEU A 169 -4.49 -1.36 10.13
C LEU A 169 -3.32 -1.82 11.03
N ASP A 170 -3.46 -2.90 11.79
CA ASP A 170 -2.37 -3.48 12.59
C ASP A 170 -1.23 -4.02 11.71
N VAL A 171 -1.55 -4.57 10.54
CA VAL A 171 -0.54 -4.99 9.56
C VAL A 171 0.26 -3.78 9.07
N ALA A 172 -0.43 -2.69 8.72
CA ALA A 172 0.22 -1.44 8.32
C ALA A 172 1.03 -0.82 9.47
N GLU A 173 0.51 -0.85 10.71
CA GLU A 173 1.20 -0.29 11.88
C GLU A 173 2.51 -1.04 12.15
N ARG A 174 2.47 -2.38 12.09
CA ARG A 174 3.66 -3.22 12.21
C ARG A 174 4.67 -2.88 11.12
N GLY A 175 4.24 -2.82 9.85
CA GLY A 175 5.14 -2.51 8.74
C GLY A 175 5.81 -1.12 8.89
N LEU A 176 5.07 -0.10 9.30
CA LEU A 176 5.68 1.22 9.54
C LEU A 176 6.70 1.19 10.70
N ARG A 177 6.43 0.43 11.77
CA ARG A 177 7.39 0.24 12.86
C ARG A 177 8.63 -0.53 12.43
N ASP A 178 8.48 -1.56 11.61
CA ASP A 178 9.59 -2.34 11.07
C ASP A 178 10.51 -1.46 10.20
N VAL A 179 9.93 -0.56 9.39
CA VAL A 179 10.69 0.47 8.65
C VAL A 179 11.50 1.37 9.59
N LEU A 180 10.88 1.88 10.66
CA LEU A 180 11.54 2.75 11.63
C LEU A 180 12.65 2.02 12.39
N ALA A 181 12.44 0.75 12.73
CA ALA A 181 13.42 -0.11 13.40
C ALA A 181 14.65 -0.40 12.51
N ALA A 182 14.47 -0.44 11.19
CA ALA A 182 15.55 -0.64 10.23
C ALA A 182 16.47 0.58 10.08
N VAL A 183 16.02 1.78 10.48
CA VAL A 183 16.80 3.03 10.42
C VAL A 183 17.58 3.25 11.72
N PRO A 184 18.90 3.56 11.68
CA PRO A 184 19.68 3.87 12.87
C PRO A 184 19.07 5.01 13.70
N GLY A 185 18.93 4.82 15.02
CA GLY A 185 18.28 5.78 15.91
C GLY A 185 18.84 7.21 15.88
N LYS A 186 20.13 7.39 15.53
CA LYS A 186 20.75 8.72 15.36
C LYS A 186 20.20 9.54 14.18
N LEU A 187 19.44 8.90 13.28
CA LEU A 187 18.81 9.50 12.11
C LEU A 187 17.28 9.63 12.30
N HIS A 188 16.79 9.36 13.51
CA HIS A 188 15.40 9.62 13.86
C HIS A 188 15.27 11.12 14.22
N PRO A 189 14.18 11.78 13.82
CA PRO A 189 13.94 13.19 14.11
C PRO A 189 13.68 13.49 15.59
#